data_AF-A0A6B3GRH3-F1
#
_entry.id   AF-A0A6B3GRH3-F1
#
_cell.length_a   1.000
_cell.length_b   1.000
_cell.length_c   1.000
_cell.angle_alpha   90.00
_cell.angle_beta   90.00
_cell.angle_gamma   90.00
#
_symmetry.space_group_name_H-M   'P 1'
#
loop_
_entity.id
_entity.type
_entity.pdbx_description
1 polymer ?
#
loop_
_entity_poly.entity_id
_entity_poly.type
_entity_poly.pdbx_seq_one_letter_code
_entity_poly.pdbx_strand_id
1 'polypeptide(L)'
;YAAGDDPYRLARWREPYPADQRADFRALAERARAEHVTLGWAVSPGQAMCMASDQDVRALTKKVDAMWALGVRVFQLQFQDVSYSEWHCDLDAETFGSGPKAAARAQARVAG
;
A
#
# COMPACT_ATOMS: atom_id res chain seq x y z
N TYR A 1 8.56 7.89 5.33
CA TYR A 1 8.38 8.49 4.01
C TYR A 1 6.93 8.39 3.60
N ALA A 2 6.30 9.55 3.37
CA ALA A 2 4.92 9.62 2.91
C ALA A 2 4.61 10.91 2.13
N ALA A 3 5.33 11.14 1.03
CA ALA A 3 4.96 12.21 0.10
C ALA A 3 3.55 11.94 -0.44
N GLY A 4 2.68 12.95 -0.35
CA GLY A 4 1.25 12.83 -0.68
C GLY A 4 0.98 12.69 -2.18
N ASP A 5 1.95 13.08 -3.01
CA ASP A 5 1.89 13.10 -4.47
C ASP A 5 2.66 11.94 -5.13
N ASP A 6 3.22 11.00 -4.35
CA ASP A 6 3.95 9.85 -4.91
C ASP A 6 2.99 8.85 -5.59
N PRO A 7 3.02 8.72 -6.92
CA PRO A 7 2.10 7.86 -7.65
C PRO A 7 2.30 6.37 -7.33
N TYR A 8 3.52 5.95 -6.95
CA TYR A 8 3.84 4.56 -6.61
C TYR A 8 3.37 4.15 -5.22
N ARG A 9 2.80 5.08 -4.45
CA ARG A 9 2.03 4.82 -3.22
C ARG A 9 0.53 4.86 -3.44
N LEU A 10 0.08 5.48 -4.53
CA LEU A 10 -1.31 5.72 -4.88
C LEU A 10 -1.70 4.88 -6.11
N ALA A 11 -2.11 5.52 -7.21
CA ALA A 11 -2.66 4.84 -8.39
C ALA A 11 -1.73 3.78 -9.03
N ARG A 12 -0.41 3.95 -8.91
CA ARG A 12 0.61 3.05 -9.50
C ARG A 12 1.24 2.12 -8.45
N TRP A 13 0.55 1.85 -7.35
CA TRP A 13 1.08 1.04 -6.24
C TRP A 13 1.57 -0.35 -6.64
N ARG A 14 0.99 -0.96 -7.69
CA ARG A 14 1.42 -2.27 -8.23
C ARG A 14 2.81 -2.21 -8.88
N GLU A 15 3.22 -1.04 -9.34
CA GLU A 15 4.48 -0.88 -10.06
C GLU A 15 5.66 -0.76 -9.08
N PRO A 16 6.82 -1.36 -9.40
CA PRO A 16 8.02 -1.14 -8.62
C PRO A 16 8.49 0.32 -8.78
N TYR A 17 9.19 0.82 -7.76
CA TYR A 17 9.88 2.10 -7.92
C TYR A 17 10.98 1.99 -9.00
N PRO A 18 11.20 3.04 -9.80
CA PRO A 18 12.32 3.15 -10.72
C PRO A 18 13.69 2.94 -10.05
N ALA A 19 14.71 2.59 -10.84
CA ALA A 19 16.01 2.16 -10.31
C ALA A 19 16.74 3.24 -9.49
N ASP A 20 16.68 4.48 -9.94
CA ASP A 20 17.14 5.68 -9.25
C ASP A 20 16.43 5.87 -7.90
N GLN A 21 15.09 5.86 -7.89
CA GLN A 21 14.34 6.02 -6.64
C GLN A 21 14.58 4.87 -5.65
N ARG A 22 14.81 3.65 -6.16
CA ARG A 22 15.23 2.53 -5.31
C ARG A 22 16.61 2.77 -4.69
N ALA A 23 17.55 3.36 -5.42
CA ALA A 23 18.86 3.72 -4.86
C ALA A 23 18.71 4.78 -3.76
N ASP A 24 17.83 5.77 -3.96
CA ASP A 24 17.52 6.79 -2.94
C ASP A 24 16.91 6.17 -1.68
N PHE A 25 15.99 5.21 -1.82
CA PHE A 25 15.44 4.48 -0.66
C PHE A 25 16.52 3.74 0.12
N ARG A 26 17.49 3.10 -0.56
CA ARG A 26 18.60 2.43 0.11
C ARG A 26 19.46 3.42 0.88
N ALA A 27 19.82 4.54 0.25
CA ALA A 27 20.61 5.59 0.89
C ALA A 27 19.88 6.18 2.11
N LEU A 28 18.58 6.43 1.99
CA LEU A 28 17.73 6.92 3.08
C LEU A 28 17.65 5.91 4.23
N ALA A 29 17.48 4.62 3.93
CA ALA A 29 17.43 3.57 4.95
C ALA A 29 18.76 3.44 5.70
N GLU A 30 19.89 3.46 4.98
CA GLU A 30 21.22 3.43 5.62
C GLU A 30 21.46 4.66 6.50
N ARG A 31 21.07 5.86 6.03
CA ARG A 31 21.20 7.06 6.85
C ARG A 31 20.32 7.01 8.09
N ALA A 32 19.05 6.61 7.94
CA ALA A 32 18.13 6.49 9.06
C ALA A 32 18.68 5.50 10.11
N ARG A 33 19.22 4.37 9.67
CA ARG A 33 19.86 3.37 10.55
C ARG A 33 21.07 3.95 11.30
N ALA A 34 21.93 4.71 10.62
CA ALA A 34 23.10 5.33 11.24
C ALA A 34 22.73 6.38 12.31
N GLU A 35 21.57 7.03 12.15
CA GLU A 35 21.05 8.05 13.08
C GLU A 35 20.03 7.47 14.08
N HIS A 36 19.91 6.14 14.17
CA HIS A 36 18.94 5.45 15.04
C HIS A 36 17.47 5.82 14.78
N VAL A 37 17.13 6.27 13.58
CA VAL A 37 15.76 6.57 13.13
C VAL A 37 15.16 5.34 12.45
N THR A 38 13.93 4.98 12.82
CA THR A 38 13.19 3.90 12.14
C THR A 38 12.49 4.44 10.90
N LEU A 39 12.93 4.01 9.72
CA LEU A 39 12.30 4.38 8.47
C LEU A 39 11.01 3.58 8.23
N GLY A 40 9.87 4.27 8.30
CA GLY A 40 8.57 3.76 7.87
C GLY A 40 8.21 4.18 6.44
N TRP A 41 7.50 3.31 5.72
CA TRP A 41 6.90 3.61 4.42
C TRP A 41 5.40 3.34 4.48
N ALA A 42 4.61 4.18 3.82
CA ALA A 42 3.18 3.98 3.75
C ALA A 42 2.70 3.81 2.30
N VAL A 43 1.57 3.13 2.14
CA VAL A 43 0.92 2.91 0.84
C VAL A 43 -0.58 3.08 1.01
N SER A 44 -1.24 3.71 0.02
CA SER A 44 -2.69 3.91 0.02
C SER A 44 -3.28 3.35 -1.28
N PRO A 45 -3.46 2.02 -1.37
CA PRO A 45 -3.89 1.38 -2.61
C PRO A 45 -5.40 1.44 -2.79
N GLY A 46 -6.17 1.85 -1.77
CA GLY A 46 -7.62 1.66 -1.69
C GLY A 46 -8.44 2.20 -2.87
N GLN A 47 -8.03 3.31 -3.50
CA GLN A 47 -8.73 3.87 -4.66
C GLN A 47 -8.48 3.11 -5.97
N ALA A 48 -7.47 2.23 -6.02
CA ALA A 48 -7.03 1.54 -7.23
C ALA A 48 -6.83 0.02 -7.02
N MET A 49 -7.33 -0.52 -5.91
CA MET A 49 -7.19 -1.92 -5.50
C MET A 49 -8.55 -2.57 -5.41
N CYS A 50 -8.66 -3.77 -5.96
CA CYS A 50 -9.79 -4.65 -5.75
C CYS A 50 -9.48 -5.54 -4.54
N MET A 51 -10.09 -5.26 -3.38
CA MET A 51 -9.72 -5.90 -2.11
C MET A 51 -10.07 -7.39 -2.05
N ALA A 52 -11.10 -7.80 -2.80
CA ALA A 52 -11.50 -9.20 -2.98
C ALA A 52 -10.54 -9.97 -3.90
N SER A 53 -9.72 -9.29 -4.71
CA SER A 53 -8.82 -9.93 -5.65
C SER A 53 -7.55 -10.43 -4.97
N ASP A 54 -7.35 -11.75 -4.97
CA ASP A 54 -6.09 -12.35 -4.50
C ASP A 54 -4.88 -11.89 -5.32
N GLN A 55 -5.08 -11.53 -6.59
CA GLN A 55 -4.00 -11.00 -7.42
C GLN A 55 -3.51 -9.67 -6.89
N ASP A 56 -4.42 -8.80 -6.46
CA ASP A 56 -4.06 -7.50 -5.91
C ASP A 56 -3.42 -7.64 -4.53
N VAL A 57 -3.95 -8.52 -3.68
CA VAL A 57 -3.30 -8.81 -2.38
C VAL A 57 -1.86 -9.30 -2.61
N ARG A 58 -1.63 -10.23 -3.54
CA ARG A 58 -0.28 -10.70 -3.90
C ARG A 58 0.60 -9.59 -4.46
N ALA A 59 0.06 -8.70 -5.28
CA ALA A 59 0.81 -7.57 -5.81
C ALA A 59 1.24 -6.62 -4.68
N LEU A 60 0.39 -6.42 -3.67
CA LEU A 60 0.68 -5.55 -2.54
C LEU A 60 1.79 -6.15 -1.68
N THR A 61 1.70 -7.44 -1.38
CA THR A 61 2.77 -8.19 -0.69
C THR A 61 4.09 -8.06 -1.44
N LYS A 62 4.10 -8.28 -2.76
CA LYS A 62 5.31 -8.13 -3.58
C LYS A 62 5.91 -6.73 -3.52
N LYS A 63 5.07 -5.69 -3.48
CA LYS A 63 5.52 -4.29 -3.33
C LYS A 63 6.13 -4.07 -1.94
N VAL A 64 5.51 -4.58 -0.88
CA VAL A 64 6.04 -4.54 0.50
C VAL A 64 7.38 -5.27 0.60
N ASP A 65 7.51 -6.46 0.02
CA ASP A 65 8.77 -7.22 -0.03
C ASP A 65 9.88 -6.44 -0.75
N ALA A 66 9.54 -5.79 -1.86
CA ALA A 66 10.48 -4.94 -2.57
C ALA A 66 10.97 -3.77 -1.71
N MET A 67 10.08 -3.13 -0.94
CA MET A 67 10.46 -2.06 -0.01
C MET A 67 11.26 -2.58 1.17
N TRP A 68 10.95 -3.78 1.67
CA TRP A 68 11.75 -4.47 2.69
C TRP A 68 13.20 -4.68 2.20
N ALA A 69 13.37 -5.15 0.97
CA ALA A 69 14.68 -5.35 0.36
C ALA A 69 15.48 -4.05 0.16
N LEU A 70 14.82 -2.88 0.23
CA LEU A 70 15.46 -1.55 0.18
C LEU A 70 15.85 -1.03 1.58
N GLY A 71 15.46 -1.70 2.66
CA GLY A 71 15.83 -1.34 4.03
C GLY A 71 14.69 -0.77 4.88
N VAL A 72 13.48 -0.64 4.33
CA VAL A 72 12.29 -0.25 5.12
C VAL A 72 11.88 -1.39 6.05
N ARG A 73 11.51 -1.06 7.29
CA ARG A 73 11.10 -2.06 8.31
C ARG A 73 9.73 -1.80 8.91
N VAL A 74 9.18 -0.61 8.75
CA VAL A 74 7.85 -0.26 9.24
C VAL A 74 6.95 0.08 8.06
N PHE A 75 5.76 -0.50 8.05
CA PHE A 75 4.80 -0.35 6.97
C PHE A 75 3.50 0.21 7.53
N GLN A 76 2.91 1.15 6.81
CA GLN A 76 1.58 1.66 7.10
C GLN A 76 0.70 1.47 5.85
N LEU A 77 -0.29 0.60 5.97
CA LEU A 77 -1.34 0.46 4.97
C LEU A 77 -2.44 1.47 5.28
N GLN A 78 -2.78 2.30 4.30
CA GLN A 78 -3.77 3.36 4.44
C GLN A 78 -4.97 3.09 3.54
N PHE A 79 -6.16 3.33 4.06
CA PHE A 79 -7.41 3.32 3.31
C PHE A 79 -8.05 4.70 3.44
N GLN A 80 -7.44 5.68 2.78
CA GLN A 80 -7.96 7.06 2.78
C GLN A 80 -9.07 7.22 1.73
N ASP A 81 -9.91 8.24 1.91
CA ASP A 81 -11.00 8.60 1.00
C ASP A 81 -11.97 7.45 0.70
N VAL A 82 -12.30 6.66 1.73
CA VAL A 82 -13.25 5.55 1.61
C VAL A 82 -14.65 6.09 1.30
N SER A 83 -15.15 5.76 0.10
CA SER A 83 -16.58 5.74 -0.15
C SER A 83 -17.17 4.46 0.43
N TYR A 84 -18.25 4.57 1.19
CA TYR A 84 -18.96 3.41 1.75
C TYR A 84 -19.98 2.82 0.78
N SER A 85 -20.14 3.43 -0.40
CA SER A 85 -21.10 3.04 -1.43
C SER A 85 -20.47 2.84 -2.80
N GLU A 86 -19.27 3.36 -3.03
CA GLU A 86 -18.57 3.25 -4.31
C GLU A 86 -17.32 2.41 -4.13
N TRP A 87 -17.26 1.33 -4.89
CA TRP A 87 -16.13 0.41 -4.92
C TRP A 87 -15.28 0.67 -6.16
N HIS A 88 -13.98 0.38 -6.08
CA HIS A 88 -13.10 0.45 -7.23
C HIS A 88 -13.40 -0.65 -8.27
N CYS A 89 -13.86 -1.82 -7.82
CA CYS A 89 -14.23 -2.95 -8.67
C CYS A 89 -15.57 -3.56 -8.23
N ASP A 90 -16.31 -4.12 -9.19
CA ASP A 90 -17.60 -4.76 -8.92
C ASP A 90 -17.47 -5.99 -8.00
N LEU A 91 -16.33 -6.70 -8.07
CA LEU A 91 -16.06 -7.88 -7.24
C LEU A 91 -16.07 -7.55 -5.74
N ASP A 92 -15.65 -6.34 -5.34
CA ASP A 92 -15.70 -5.92 -3.94
C ASP A 92 -17.15 -5.75 -3.46
N ALA A 93 -18.00 -5.18 -4.32
CA ALA A 93 -19.43 -5.05 -4.03
C ALA A 93 -20.11 -6.43 -3.93
N GLU A 94 -19.80 -7.34 -4.85
CA GLU A 94 -20.32 -8.71 -4.85
C GLU A 94 -19.86 -9.52 -3.62
N THR A 95 -18.62 -9.32 -3.19
CA THR A 95 -18.00 -10.10 -2.10
C THR A 95 -18.37 -9.56 -0.72
N PHE A 96 -18.35 -8.24 -0.54
CA PHE A 96 -18.49 -7.60 0.78
C PHE A 96 -19.83 -6.89 0.98
N GLY A 97 -20.54 -6.55 -0.09
CA GLY A 97 -21.76 -5.74 -0.06
C GLY A 97 -21.45 -4.24 -0.02
N SER A 98 -22.27 -3.45 0.66
CA SER A 98 -22.10 -2.00 0.81
C SER A 98 -22.16 -1.56 2.28
N GLY A 99 -21.75 -0.31 2.52
CA GLY A 99 -21.77 0.31 3.83
C GLY A 99 -20.50 0.06 4.67
N PRO A 100 -20.43 0.66 5.87
CA PRO A 100 -19.22 0.69 6.69
C PRO A 100 -18.76 -0.71 7.15
N LYS A 101 -19.68 -1.64 7.36
CA LYS A 101 -19.35 -3.03 7.75
C LYS A 101 -18.70 -3.80 6.60
N ALA A 102 -19.14 -3.56 5.36
CA ALA A 102 -18.55 -4.15 4.16
C ALA A 102 -17.12 -3.61 3.96
N ALA A 103 -16.95 -2.29 4.05
CA ALA A 103 -15.63 -1.64 3.97
C ALA A 103 -14.67 -2.18 5.04
N ALA A 104 -15.11 -2.32 6.29
CA ALA A 104 -14.29 -2.87 7.36
C ALA A 104 -13.84 -4.33 7.08
N ARG A 105 -14.72 -5.17 6.51
CA ARG A 105 -14.37 -6.55 6.13
C ARG A 105 -13.36 -6.59 4.99
N ALA A 106 -13.54 -5.74 3.99
CA ALA A 106 -12.63 -5.62 2.85
C ALA A 106 -11.23 -5.20 3.32
N GLN A 107 -11.14 -4.16 4.15
CA GLN A 107 -9.87 -3.68 4.70
C GLN A 107 -9.20 -4.72 5.61
N ALA A 108 -9.96 -5.41 6.45
CA ALA A 108 -9.45 -6.46 7.32
C ALA A 108 -8.86 -7.64 6.53
N ARG A 109 -9.46 -8.00 5.38
CA ARG A 109 -8.91 -9.04 4.49
C ARG A 109 -7.52 -8.69 3.96
N VAL A 110 -7.29 -7.43 3.62
CA VAL A 110 -6.01 -6.99 3.05
C VAL A 110 -4.93 -6.83 4.12
N ALA A 111 -5.32 -6.46 5.34
CA ALA A 111 -4.39 -6.19 6.44
C ALA A 111 -4.04 -7.42 7.30
N GLY A 112 -4.80 -8.52 7.19
CA GLY A 112 -4.60 -9.76 7.95
C GLY A 112 -3.73 -10.78 7.22
#